data_AF-A0A480Y1J7-F1
#
_entry.id   AF-A0A480Y1J7-F1
#
_cell.length_a   1.000
_cell.length_b   1.000
_cell.length_c   1.000
_cell.angle_alpha   90.00
_cell.angle_beta   90.00
_cell.angle_gamma   90.00
#
_symmetry.space_group_name_H-M   'P 1'
#
loop_
_entity.id
_entity.type
_entity.pdbx_description
1 polymer ?
#
loop_
_entity_poly.entity_id
_entity_poly.type
_entity_poly.pdbx_seq_one_letter_code
_entity_poly.pdbx_strand_id
1 'polypeptide(L)'
;HQGALPALVPSSQLRTRSSHLRPHPAGLYTRPGCRGPCTALLGWGPHLGCPPGLGLCWRLSSRSSFWGAGKEPVTTHVPGSSPGRRSRCPFCPQSPVLLASLGVGLLSLFGLALGSYLLRRSRRPLVTLLDPNEKYLLRLLDKTTVNHNTKKFRFALPTAHHVLGLPVGKHVYLSARIDGSLVIRPYTPITSDEDQGYVDLVIKVYLKGVHPKFPEGGKMSQYLNSLKLGDVVEFRGPSGLLTYTGKGKFSIQPNKKSPPEPRVARKLGMIAGGTGITPMLQLIRAILKDPEDPTQCFLLFANQTEKDIILREDLEELQIGPTARVLCLPT
;
A
#
# COMPACT_ATOMS: atom_id res chain seq x y z
N HIS A 1 -2.73 -64.47 -57.88
CA HIS A 1 -3.95 -64.89 -57.16
C HIS A 1 -4.24 -63.86 -56.09
N GLN A 2 -4.89 -62.75 -56.49
CA GLN A 2 -6.34 -62.48 -56.28
C GLN A 2 -6.62 -62.27 -54.78
N GLY A 3 -6.84 -61.05 -54.27
CA GLY A 3 -7.90 -60.09 -54.66
C GLY A 3 -9.04 -60.24 -53.64
N ALA A 4 -9.77 -59.24 -53.15
CA ALA A 4 -10.06 -57.92 -53.68
C ALA A 4 -10.78 -57.07 -52.58
N LEU A 5 -10.48 -55.76 -52.56
CA LEU A 5 -11.46 -54.67 -52.36
C LEU A 5 -12.29 -54.56 -53.67
N PRO A 6 -13.53 -54.00 -53.72
CA PRO A 6 -13.63 -52.52 -53.79
C PRO A 6 -14.99 -51.84 -53.45
N ALA A 7 -14.93 -50.49 -53.51
CA ALA A 7 -15.91 -49.53 -54.08
C ALA A 7 -17.26 -49.26 -53.34
N LEU A 8 -17.62 -48.03 -52.88
CA LEU A 8 -17.91 -46.70 -53.50
C LEU A 8 -19.44 -46.40 -53.57
N VAL A 9 -19.94 -45.43 -52.75
CA VAL A 9 -20.59 -44.09 -53.06
C VAL A 9 -21.68 -44.01 -54.19
N PRO A 10 -22.69 -43.07 -54.32
CA PRO A 10 -23.07 -41.78 -53.63
C PRO A 10 -24.60 -41.46 -53.41
N SER A 11 -24.87 -40.22 -52.94
CA SER A 11 -26.05 -39.32 -53.17
C SER A 11 -27.17 -39.34 -52.11
N SER A 12 -27.67 -38.23 -51.54
CA SER A 12 -28.04 -36.96 -52.17
C SER A 12 -28.30 -35.81 -51.14
N GLN A 13 -27.93 -34.59 -51.54
CA GLN A 13 -28.62 -33.29 -51.42
C GLN A 13 -29.33 -32.89 -50.10
N LEU A 14 -28.79 -31.86 -49.43
CA LEU A 14 -29.57 -30.63 -49.19
C LEU A 14 -28.65 -29.41 -49.02
N ARG A 15 -28.84 -28.51 -49.98
CA ARG A 15 -28.22 -27.20 -50.19
C ARG A 15 -28.89 -26.18 -49.25
N THR A 16 -28.12 -25.29 -48.60
CA THR A 16 -28.40 -23.83 -48.62
C THR A 16 -27.27 -23.00 -47.99
N ARG A 17 -26.77 -22.07 -48.82
CA ARG A 17 -26.19 -20.72 -48.57
C ARG A 17 -25.14 -20.57 -47.45
N SER A 18 -23.87 -20.37 -47.79
CA SER A 18 -23.26 -19.11 -48.28
C SER A 18 -23.32 -17.95 -47.29
N SER A 19 -22.18 -17.68 -46.64
CA SER A 19 -21.55 -16.35 -46.73
C SER A 19 -20.08 -16.43 -46.32
N HIS A 20 -19.21 -16.11 -47.27
CA HIS A 20 -17.82 -15.76 -47.04
C HIS A 20 -17.74 -14.45 -46.26
N LEU A 21 -16.97 -14.43 -45.16
CA LEU A 21 -16.41 -13.20 -44.62
C LEU A 21 -14.90 -13.42 -44.44
N ARG A 22 -14.13 -12.90 -45.41
CA ARG A 22 -12.73 -12.52 -45.23
C ARG A 22 -12.67 -11.01 -44.88
N PRO A 23 -11.59 -10.57 -44.24
CA PRO A 23 -11.53 -9.36 -43.42
C PRO A 23 -11.09 -8.13 -44.23
N HIS A 24 -11.41 -6.92 -43.75
CA HIS A 24 -10.71 -5.62 -43.93
C HIS A 24 -11.60 -4.48 -43.37
N PRO A 25 -11.10 -3.25 -43.15
CA PRO A 25 -9.80 -2.80 -42.64
C PRO A 25 -9.97 -1.77 -41.47
N ALA A 26 -8.84 -1.31 -40.94
CA ALA A 26 -8.77 -0.21 -39.98
C ALA A 26 -9.40 1.09 -40.52
N GLY A 27 -10.34 1.65 -39.76
CA GLY A 27 -10.96 2.95 -40.03
C GLY A 27 -10.44 4.01 -39.05
N LEU A 28 -9.70 4.98 -39.58
CA LEU A 28 -9.38 6.24 -38.93
C LEU A 28 -10.67 7.03 -38.65
N TYR A 29 -10.87 7.48 -37.41
CA TYR A 29 -11.82 8.55 -37.10
C TYR A 29 -11.06 9.87 -36.95
N THR A 30 -11.07 10.67 -38.01
CA THR A 30 -10.79 12.11 -37.97
C THR A 30 -12.07 12.87 -37.60
N ARG A 31 -12.02 13.73 -36.58
CA ARG A 31 -13.01 14.80 -36.37
C ARG A 31 -12.44 16.14 -36.83
N PRO A 32 -13.27 17.06 -37.37
CA PRO A 32 -12.79 18.26 -38.03
C PRO A 32 -12.63 19.46 -37.08
N GLY A 33 -11.55 20.21 -37.29
CA GLY A 33 -11.56 21.66 -37.48
C GLY A 33 -11.98 22.59 -36.33
N CYS A 34 -10.99 23.17 -35.65
CA CYS A 34 -11.02 24.59 -35.28
C CYS A 34 -9.75 25.26 -35.82
N ARG A 35 -9.95 26.33 -36.59
CA ARG A 35 -8.93 27.14 -37.27
C ARG A 35 -8.24 28.08 -36.29
N GLY A 36 -6.90 28.03 -36.26
CA GLY A 36 -5.89 29.11 -36.23
C GLY A 36 -6.00 30.33 -35.28
N PRO A 37 -4.97 31.22 -35.25
CA PRO A 37 -3.76 31.21 -36.07
C PRO A 37 -2.44 31.11 -35.28
N CYS A 38 -1.41 30.80 -36.07
CA CYS A 38 0.01 30.71 -35.75
C CYS A 38 0.64 32.05 -35.34
N THR A 39 1.72 31.97 -34.57
CA THR A 39 2.96 32.69 -34.91
C THR A 39 4.16 31.97 -34.31
N ALA A 40 5.13 31.67 -35.18
CA ALA A 40 6.41 31.06 -34.89
C ALA A 40 7.40 32.10 -34.37
N LEU A 41 8.45 31.67 -33.64
CA LEU A 41 9.85 32.05 -33.90
C LEU A 41 10.83 31.34 -32.94
N LEU A 42 11.78 30.64 -33.56
CA LEU A 42 13.23 30.46 -33.27
C LEU A 42 13.74 31.20 -32.02
N GLY A 43 14.61 30.71 -31.13
CA GLY A 43 15.73 29.76 -31.18
C GLY A 43 16.85 30.31 -30.26
N TRP A 44 17.85 29.46 -29.94
CA TRP A 44 19.15 29.76 -29.30
C TRP A 44 19.24 29.80 -27.75
N GLY A 45 20.10 28.92 -27.18
CA GLY A 45 20.66 29.05 -25.81
C GLY A 45 22.00 29.80 -25.83
N PRO A 46 22.98 29.51 -24.94
CA PRO A 46 22.98 29.16 -23.52
C PRO A 46 23.77 30.22 -22.68
N HIS A 47 23.85 30.07 -21.34
CA HIS A 47 25.00 30.36 -20.44
C HIS A 47 24.64 30.92 -19.05
N LEU A 48 25.25 30.26 -18.04
CA LEU A 48 25.95 30.79 -16.84
C LEU A 48 25.20 31.62 -15.79
N GLY A 49 25.42 31.24 -14.51
CA GLY A 49 25.48 32.22 -13.42
C GLY A 49 24.89 31.77 -12.09
N CYS A 50 25.76 31.52 -11.11
CA CYS A 50 25.53 31.18 -9.70
C CYS A 50 24.85 32.30 -8.85
N PRO A 51 24.50 32.04 -7.56
CA PRO A 51 23.43 32.72 -6.80
C PRO A 51 23.93 33.83 -5.85
N PRO A 52 23.01 34.57 -5.21
CA PRO A 52 23.03 34.76 -3.74
C PRO A 52 21.61 34.71 -3.16
N GLY A 53 21.31 34.57 -1.86
CA GLY A 53 22.03 34.92 -0.65
C GLY A 53 21.00 35.54 0.31
N LEU A 54 20.95 35.04 1.54
CA LEU A 54 20.06 35.43 2.64
C LEU A 54 20.10 36.93 2.96
N GLY A 55 18.97 37.50 3.41
CA GLY A 55 18.98 38.81 4.08
C GLY A 55 17.60 39.48 4.21
N LEU A 56 16.80 39.04 5.18
CA LEU A 56 15.59 39.74 5.61
C LEU A 56 15.96 41.08 6.27
N CYS A 57 15.47 42.17 5.67
CA CYS A 57 15.68 43.56 6.10
C CYS A 57 14.55 43.99 7.06
N TRP A 58 14.87 44.23 8.33
CA TRP A 58 14.00 44.98 9.25
C TRP A 58 14.44 46.44 9.31
N ARG A 59 13.52 47.32 8.90
CA ARG A 59 13.70 48.78 8.81
C ARG A 59 13.38 49.39 10.18
N LEU A 60 14.41 49.83 10.91
CA LEU A 60 14.30 50.71 12.07
C LEU A 60 14.59 52.14 11.61
N SER A 61 13.59 53.02 11.72
CA SER A 61 13.73 54.46 11.48
C SER A 61 13.84 55.17 12.82
N SER A 62 15.05 55.60 13.15
CA SER A 62 15.36 56.61 14.15
C SER A 62 15.72 57.91 13.42
N ARG A 63 15.09 59.02 13.77
CA ARG A 63 15.58 60.36 13.45
C ARG A 63 15.40 61.29 14.64
N SER A 64 16.52 61.91 14.96
CA SER A 64 16.83 62.83 16.03
C SER A 64 16.61 64.29 15.62
N SER A 65 16.21 65.08 16.62
CA SER A 65 16.66 66.46 16.93
C SER A 65 16.52 67.58 15.90
N PHE A 66 15.78 68.62 16.30
CA PHE A 66 15.97 70.00 15.82
C PHE A 66 15.84 70.98 17.00
N TRP A 67 16.75 71.94 17.08
CA TRP A 67 16.86 72.98 18.11
C TRP A 67 16.21 74.29 17.61
N GLY A 68 15.69 75.12 18.51
CA GLY A 68 15.25 76.49 18.22
C GLY A 68 14.62 77.17 19.44
N ALA A 69 15.24 78.25 19.92
CA ALA A 69 15.00 78.93 21.19
C ALA A 69 13.89 80.01 21.15
N GLY A 70 13.32 80.35 22.32
CA GLY A 70 12.47 81.53 22.53
C GLY A 70 12.01 81.72 23.99
N LYS A 71 12.43 82.84 24.60
CA LYS A 71 12.08 83.51 25.88
C LYS A 71 10.55 83.66 26.11
N GLU A 72 9.90 83.90 27.27
CA GLU A 72 10.18 84.32 28.66
C GLU A 72 8.91 83.98 29.54
N PRO A 73 8.85 84.24 30.88
CA PRO A 73 8.03 83.50 31.86
C PRO A 73 6.74 84.20 32.32
N VAL A 74 5.70 83.44 32.72
CA VAL A 74 4.55 83.96 33.50
C VAL A 74 3.98 82.89 34.47
N THR A 75 4.11 83.21 35.77
CA THR A 75 3.32 82.91 36.99
C THR A 75 2.41 81.67 37.14
N THR A 76 2.76 80.89 38.17
CA THR A 76 1.94 80.35 39.29
C THR A 76 0.48 79.94 39.05
N HIS A 77 0.19 78.65 39.24
CA HIS A 77 -1.00 78.21 39.97
C HIS A 77 -0.72 76.93 40.77
N VAL A 78 -0.98 77.00 42.08
CA VAL A 78 -0.99 75.88 43.04
C VAL A 78 -2.33 75.14 42.92
N PRO A 79 -2.34 73.82 43.06
CA PRO A 79 -3.20 73.18 44.07
C PRO A 79 -2.37 72.15 44.85
N GLY A 80 -2.40 72.15 46.18
CA GLY A 80 -3.55 71.65 46.92
C GLY A 80 -3.28 70.20 47.33
N SER A 81 -2.62 70.04 48.47
CA SER A 81 -2.26 68.80 49.15
C SER A 81 -3.48 68.02 49.68
N SER A 82 -3.53 66.69 49.48
CA SER A 82 -4.09 65.69 50.42
C SER A 82 -3.88 64.23 49.91
N PRO A 83 -3.90 63.20 50.79
CA PRO A 83 -2.84 62.19 50.82
C PRO A 83 -3.19 60.80 50.26
N GLY A 84 -2.14 60.07 49.84
CA GLY A 84 -1.99 58.63 50.13
C GLY A 84 -2.88 57.63 49.40
N ARG A 85 -2.67 57.41 48.09
CA ARG A 85 -2.94 56.09 47.47
C ARG A 85 -1.63 55.29 47.44
N ARG A 86 -1.58 54.21 48.22
CA ARG A 86 -0.54 53.17 48.13
C ARG A 86 -0.42 52.71 46.67
N SER A 87 0.68 53.07 46.03
CA SER A 87 1.18 52.43 44.83
C SER A 87 1.50 50.96 45.16
N ARG A 88 0.73 50.02 44.60
CA ARG A 88 1.15 48.61 44.58
C ARG A 88 2.35 48.52 43.63
N CYS A 89 3.50 48.13 44.16
CA CYS A 89 4.66 47.73 43.36
C CYS A 89 4.25 46.54 42.45
N PRO A 90 4.52 46.58 41.13
CA PRO A 90 4.17 45.46 40.24
C PRO A 90 5.23 44.35 40.20
N PHE A 91 6.31 44.46 40.98
CA PHE A 91 7.38 43.46 41.02
C PHE A 91 7.50 42.87 42.43
N CYS A 92 6.69 41.85 42.68
CA CYS A 92 6.90 40.93 43.79
C CYS A 92 7.89 39.84 43.32
N PRO A 93 8.94 39.49 44.08
CA PRO A 93 9.80 38.37 43.74
C PRO A 93 8.94 37.09 43.74
N GLN A 94 8.98 36.32 42.65
CA GLN A 94 8.27 35.04 42.59
C GLN A 94 8.70 34.18 43.79
N SER A 95 7.72 33.75 44.59
CA SER A 95 7.97 32.89 45.76
C SER A 95 8.82 31.68 45.36
N PRO A 96 9.89 31.32 46.10
CA PRO A 96 10.71 30.15 45.79
C PRO A 96 9.90 28.84 45.69
N VAL A 97 8.72 28.81 46.33
CA VAL A 97 7.75 27.70 46.25
C VAL A 97 7.17 27.54 44.85
N LEU A 98 6.92 28.64 44.13
CA LEU A 98 6.39 28.58 42.75
C LEU A 98 7.42 27.99 41.79
N LEU A 99 8.69 28.41 41.87
CA LEU A 99 9.77 27.86 41.05
C LEU A 99 10.02 26.37 41.35
N ALA A 100 10.00 25.98 42.63
CA ALA A 100 10.12 24.58 43.02
C ALA A 100 8.94 23.72 42.49
N SER A 101 7.71 24.22 42.57
CA SER A 101 6.52 23.52 42.07
C SER A 101 6.51 23.32 40.55
N LEU A 102 7.00 24.31 39.79
CA LEU A 102 7.17 24.22 38.34
C LEU A 102 8.27 23.21 37.98
N GLY A 103 9.36 23.17 38.74
CA GLY A 103 10.45 22.20 38.58
C GLY A 103 9.98 20.76 38.79
N VAL A 104 9.22 20.50 39.85
CA VAL A 104 8.64 19.17 40.14
C VAL A 104 7.61 18.76 39.07
N GLY A 105 6.78 19.69 38.61
CA GLY A 105 5.83 19.46 37.51
C GLY A 105 6.52 19.07 36.20
N LEU A 106 7.60 19.78 35.83
CA LEU A 106 8.40 19.48 34.63
C LEU A 106 9.12 18.14 34.72
N LEU A 107 9.72 17.81 35.87
CA LEU A 107 10.36 16.50 36.10
C LEU A 107 9.37 15.33 36.02
N SER A 108 8.17 15.52 36.57
CA SER A 108 7.10 14.51 36.54
C SER A 108 6.57 14.29 35.11
N LEU A 109 6.34 15.37 34.36
CA LEU A 109 5.94 15.31 32.95
C LEU A 109 7.02 14.67 32.08
N PHE A 110 8.28 15.01 32.30
CA PHE A 110 9.41 14.41 31.59
C PHE A 110 9.54 12.92 31.92
N GLY A 111 9.40 12.52 33.19
CA GLY A 111 9.40 11.12 33.62
C GLY A 111 8.26 10.30 32.99
N LEU A 112 7.05 10.85 32.95
CA LEU A 112 5.90 10.23 32.27
C LEU A 112 6.09 10.15 30.75
N ALA A 113 6.62 11.19 30.12
CA ALA A 113 6.91 11.21 28.70
C ALA A 113 8.02 10.20 28.33
N LEU A 114 9.09 10.13 29.13
CA LEU A 114 10.19 9.18 28.93
C LEU A 114 9.73 7.75 29.20
N GLY A 115 8.99 7.51 30.29
CA GLY A 115 8.41 6.20 30.61
C GLY A 115 7.47 5.71 29.51
N SER A 116 6.54 6.55 29.06
CA SER A 116 5.63 6.21 27.95
C SER A 116 6.38 6.02 26.62
N TYR A 117 7.43 6.80 26.34
CA TYR A 117 8.28 6.61 25.17
C TYR A 117 9.03 5.27 25.21
N LEU A 118 9.64 4.91 26.34
CA LEU A 118 10.36 3.64 26.52
C LEU A 118 9.41 2.44 26.45
N LEU A 119 8.23 2.52 27.08
CA LEU A 119 7.17 1.51 26.95
C LEU A 119 6.72 1.37 25.48
N ARG A 120 6.50 2.49 24.79
CA ARG A 120 6.09 2.48 23.38
C ARG A 120 7.18 1.94 22.46
N ARG A 121 8.45 2.21 22.76
CA ARG A 121 9.61 1.66 22.04
C ARG A 121 9.73 0.15 22.24
N SER A 122 9.53 -0.34 23.47
CA SER A 122 9.54 -1.78 23.78
C SER A 122 8.39 -2.55 23.13
N ARG A 123 7.31 -1.87 22.73
CA ARG A 123 6.12 -2.49 22.11
C ARG A 123 6.11 -2.44 20.58
N ARG A 124 7.16 -1.95 19.92
CA ARG A 124 7.22 -2.00 18.46
C ARG A 124 7.45 -3.44 18.01
N PRO A 125 6.61 -3.99 17.13
CA PRO A 125 6.82 -5.35 16.64
C PRO A 125 8.13 -5.39 15.85
N LEU A 126 8.86 -6.50 15.99
CA LEU A 126 10.07 -6.73 15.22
C LEU A 126 9.67 -7.05 13.78
N VAL A 127 10.32 -6.46 12.80
CA VAL A 127 9.95 -6.63 11.39
C VAL A 127 10.91 -7.58 10.70
N THR A 128 10.37 -8.56 9.97
CA THR A 128 11.17 -9.57 9.27
C THR A 128 11.75 -9.02 7.97
N LEU A 129 10.92 -8.44 7.11
CA LEU A 129 11.32 -7.94 5.79
C LEU A 129 11.88 -6.52 5.88
N LEU A 130 13.14 -6.39 6.27
CA LEU A 130 13.82 -5.09 6.40
C LEU A 130 14.36 -4.57 5.08
N ASP A 131 14.99 -5.44 4.28
CA ASP A 131 15.52 -5.12 2.95
C ASP A 131 14.78 -5.92 1.85
N PRO A 132 14.16 -5.24 0.86
CA PRO A 132 13.45 -5.90 -0.24
C PRO A 132 14.32 -6.74 -1.18
N ASN A 133 15.65 -6.63 -1.09
CA ASN A 133 16.61 -7.39 -1.88
C ASN A 133 17.19 -8.58 -1.11
N GLU A 134 17.13 -8.55 0.22
CA GLU A 134 17.62 -9.62 1.07
C GLU A 134 16.68 -10.84 1.05
N LYS A 135 17.27 -12.02 1.24
CA LYS A 135 16.54 -13.28 1.31
C LYS A 135 16.47 -13.75 2.76
N TYR A 136 15.26 -13.96 3.25
CA TYR A 136 14.96 -14.44 4.59
C TYR A 136 14.56 -15.91 4.52
N LEU A 137 15.28 -16.78 5.23
CA LEU A 137 14.97 -18.21 5.30
C LEU A 137 13.88 -18.45 6.34
N LEU A 138 12.66 -18.79 5.89
CA LEU A 138 11.55 -19.07 6.80
C LEU A 138 11.23 -20.56 6.80
N ARG A 139 11.03 -21.10 8.01
CA ARG A 139 10.80 -22.52 8.25
C ARG A 139 9.32 -22.88 8.16
N LEU A 140 8.98 -23.93 7.41
CA LEU A 140 7.61 -24.45 7.35
C LEU A 140 7.23 -25.08 8.70
N LEU A 141 6.22 -24.49 9.36
CA LEU A 141 5.67 -24.97 10.63
C LEU A 141 4.49 -25.90 10.45
N ASP A 142 3.58 -25.54 9.53
CA ASP A 142 2.35 -26.31 9.29
C ASP A 142 1.96 -26.30 7.81
N LYS A 143 1.28 -27.36 7.39
CA LYS A 143 0.77 -27.56 6.02
C LYS A 143 -0.61 -28.20 6.08
N THR A 144 -1.65 -27.37 6.01
CA THR A 144 -3.06 -27.80 6.05
C THR A 144 -3.65 -27.90 4.64
N THR A 145 -4.48 -28.91 4.39
CA THR A 145 -5.27 -28.98 3.14
C THR A 145 -6.52 -28.13 3.27
N VAL A 146 -6.72 -27.16 2.37
CA VAL A 146 -7.91 -26.30 2.34
C VAL A 146 -8.99 -26.94 1.48
N ASN A 147 -8.63 -27.39 0.28
CA ASN A 147 -9.51 -28.14 -0.61
C ASN A 147 -8.69 -29.17 -1.40
N HIS A 148 -9.31 -29.81 -2.40
CA HIS A 148 -8.70 -30.87 -3.19
C HIS A 148 -7.38 -30.51 -3.89
N ASN A 149 -7.14 -29.24 -4.19
CA ASN A 149 -5.95 -28.78 -4.91
C ASN A 149 -5.28 -27.56 -4.26
N THR A 150 -5.70 -27.14 -3.07
CA THR A 150 -5.20 -25.94 -2.39
C THR A 150 -4.77 -26.27 -0.98
N LYS A 151 -3.60 -25.76 -0.59
CA LYS A 151 -3.02 -25.94 0.73
C LYS A 151 -2.67 -24.60 1.35
N LYS A 152 -2.78 -24.54 2.68
CA LYS A 152 -2.28 -23.45 3.51
C LYS A 152 -0.92 -23.85 4.06
N PHE A 153 0.07 -23.01 3.88
CA PHE A 153 1.44 -23.19 4.35
C PHE A 153 1.75 -22.11 5.37
N ARG A 154 2.07 -22.51 6.60
CA ARG A 154 2.45 -21.61 7.68
C ARG A 154 3.95 -21.63 7.86
N PHE A 155 4.61 -20.48 7.73
CA PHE A 155 6.04 -20.35 7.95
C PHE A 155 6.33 -19.56 9.22
N ALA A 156 7.35 -19.97 9.97
CA ALA A 156 7.83 -19.26 11.14
C ALA A 156 8.55 -17.98 10.73
N LEU A 157 8.23 -16.89 11.41
CA LEU A 157 9.06 -15.69 11.42
C LEU A 157 10.25 -15.90 12.39
N PRO A 158 11.29 -15.04 12.37
CA PRO A 158 12.51 -15.24 13.17
C PRO A 158 12.25 -15.43 14.67
N THR A 159 11.23 -14.78 15.22
CA THR A 159 10.78 -14.96 16.61
C THR A 159 9.27 -14.89 16.71
N ALA A 160 8.69 -15.35 17.82
CA ALA A 160 7.26 -15.23 18.11
C ALA A 160 6.70 -13.79 18.10
N HIS A 161 7.55 -12.77 18.31
CA HIS A 161 7.16 -11.34 18.31
C HIS A 161 7.45 -10.61 17.00
N HIS A 162 7.96 -11.32 15.99
CA HIS A 162 8.16 -10.73 14.67
C HIS A 162 6.83 -10.66 13.92
N VAL A 163 6.67 -9.62 13.12
CA VAL A 163 5.68 -9.51 12.06
C VAL A 163 6.39 -9.60 10.72
N LEU A 164 5.66 -9.85 9.64
CA LEU A 164 6.28 -9.98 8.33
C LEU A 164 6.85 -8.64 7.84
N GLY A 165 6.12 -7.53 8.06
CA GLY A 165 6.47 -6.21 7.54
C GLY A 165 6.01 -6.02 6.10
N LEU A 166 4.78 -6.45 5.79
CA LEU A 166 4.26 -6.40 4.43
C LEU A 166 3.17 -5.32 4.30
N PRO A 167 3.48 -4.16 3.68
CA PRO A 167 2.48 -3.14 3.42
C PRO A 167 1.30 -3.69 2.59
N VAL A 168 0.09 -3.30 2.95
CA VAL A 168 -1.14 -3.76 2.28
C VAL A 168 -1.09 -3.41 0.79
N GLY A 169 -1.33 -4.39 -0.08
CA GLY A 169 -1.21 -4.26 -1.54
C GLY A 169 0.15 -4.72 -2.11
N LYS A 170 1.10 -5.09 -1.25
CA LYS A 170 2.38 -5.71 -1.64
C LYS A 170 2.31 -7.24 -1.49
N HIS A 171 3.28 -7.92 -2.08
CA HIS A 171 3.50 -9.36 -2.02
C HIS A 171 4.96 -9.69 -1.71
N VAL A 172 5.22 -10.97 -1.44
CA VAL A 172 6.58 -11.52 -1.31
C VAL A 172 6.93 -12.40 -2.49
N TYR A 173 8.21 -12.59 -2.75
CA TYR A 173 8.72 -13.60 -3.66
C TYR A 173 9.25 -14.78 -2.87
N LEU A 174 8.89 -15.99 -3.32
CA LEU A 174 9.57 -17.21 -2.92
C LEU A 174 10.59 -17.59 -3.98
N SER A 175 11.79 -17.99 -3.55
CA SER A 175 12.82 -18.53 -4.41
C SER A 175 13.28 -19.92 -3.96
N ALA A 176 13.45 -20.80 -4.94
CA ALA A 176 13.98 -22.15 -4.72
C ALA A 176 14.72 -22.63 -5.97
N ARG A 177 15.73 -23.49 -5.77
CA ARG A 177 16.35 -24.25 -6.87
C ARG A 177 15.56 -25.54 -7.07
N ILE A 178 14.91 -25.67 -8.23
CA ILE A 178 14.07 -26.81 -8.61
C ILE A 178 14.64 -27.35 -9.92
N ASP A 179 15.05 -28.61 -9.94
CA ASP A 179 15.66 -29.28 -11.10
C ASP A 179 16.84 -28.48 -11.70
N GLY A 180 17.74 -27.99 -10.83
CA GLY A 180 18.90 -27.19 -11.21
C GLY A 180 18.60 -25.74 -11.61
N SER A 181 17.32 -25.35 -11.74
CA SER A 181 16.91 -24.00 -12.15
C SER A 181 16.43 -23.16 -10.96
N LEU A 182 16.83 -21.89 -10.90
CA LEU A 182 16.27 -20.94 -9.93
C LEU A 182 14.85 -20.54 -10.36
N VAL A 183 13.85 -20.89 -9.55
CA VAL A 183 12.45 -20.54 -9.77
C VAL A 183 12.04 -19.50 -8.74
N ILE A 184 11.49 -18.38 -9.22
CA ILE A 184 11.02 -17.27 -8.38
C ILE A 184 9.54 -17.01 -8.68
N ARG A 185 8.70 -16.98 -7.65
CA ARG A 185 7.25 -16.74 -7.80
C ARG A 185 6.70 -15.80 -6.72
N PRO A 186 5.82 -14.85 -7.10
CA PRO A 186 5.17 -13.98 -6.14
C PRO A 186 4.02 -14.70 -5.43
N TYR A 187 3.85 -14.42 -4.15
CA TYR A 187 2.71 -14.84 -3.34
C TYR A 187 2.28 -13.71 -2.42
N THR A 188 0.97 -13.50 -2.28
CA THR A 188 0.43 -12.58 -1.29
C THR A 188 -0.04 -13.38 -0.08
N PRO A 189 0.57 -13.17 1.10
CA PRO A 189 0.11 -13.77 2.34
C PRO A 189 -1.33 -13.40 2.66
N ILE A 190 -2.02 -14.30 3.35
CA ILE A 190 -3.37 -14.05 3.88
C ILE A 190 -3.34 -13.50 5.31
N THR A 191 -2.19 -13.58 5.98
CA THR A 191 -1.88 -12.93 7.26
C THR A 191 -1.49 -11.47 7.05
N SER A 192 -1.58 -10.69 8.13
CA SER A 192 -1.21 -9.28 8.17
C SER A 192 -0.12 -9.03 9.23
N ASP A 193 0.35 -7.78 9.35
CA ASP A 193 1.33 -7.41 10.39
C ASP A 193 0.73 -7.36 11.83
N GLU A 194 -0.47 -7.89 12.03
CA GLU A 194 -1.01 -8.22 13.36
C GLU A 194 -0.73 -9.66 13.77
N ASP A 195 -0.52 -10.55 12.80
CA ASP A 195 -0.16 -11.92 13.02
C ASP A 195 1.32 -11.97 13.42
N GLN A 196 1.59 -12.28 14.68
CA GLN A 196 2.95 -12.36 15.20
C GLN A 196 3.48 -13.79 15.14
N GLY A 197 4.75 -13.93 14.76
CA GLY A 197 5.50 -15.18 14.78
C GLY A 197 5.32 -16.08 13.56
N TYR A 198 4.36 -15.81 12.67
CA TYR A 198 4.14 -16.61 11.48
C TYR A 198 3.61 -15.83 10.27
N VAL A 199 3.69 -16.45 9.10
CA VAL A 199 3.06 -16.00 7.86
C VAL A 199 2.36 -17.17 7.18
N ASP A 200 1.10 -16.98 6.76
CA ASP A 200 0.34 -18.01 6.04
C ASP A 200 0.22 -17.68 4.55
N LEU A 201 0.55 -18.66 3.71
CA LEU A 201 0.33 -18.63 2.26
C LEU A 201 -0.71 -19.67 1.86
N VAL A 202 -1.68 -19.27 1.05
CA VAL A 202 -2.66 -20.20 0.45
C VAL A 202 -2.30 -20.41 -1.01
N ILE A 203 -1.98 -21.65 -1.38
CA ILE A 203 -1.38 -21.98 -2.67
C ILE A 203 -2.12 -23.14 -3.30
N LYS A 204 -2.59 -22.92 -4.54
CA LYS A 204 -3.10 -23.97 -5.42
C LYS A 204 -1.94 -24.80 -5.96
N VAL A 205 -1.96 -26.10 -5.68
CA VAL A 205 -0.99 -27.09 -6.14
C VAL A 205 -1.39 -27.56 -7.54
N TYR A 206 -0.53 -27.27 -8.51
CA TYR A 206 -0.73 -27.69 -9.90
C TYR A 206 0.07 -28.96 -10.13
N LEU A 207 -0.57 -30.12 -9.97
CA LEU A 207 0.09 -31.43 -10.13
C LEU A 207 0.37 -31.76 -11.59
N LYS A 208 1.47 -32.49 -11.83
CA LYS A 208 1.78 -33.09 -13.13
C LYS A 208 0.69 -34.07 -13.59
N GLY A 209 0.47 -34.15 -14.90
CA GLY A 209 -0.47 -35.09 -15.54
C GLY A 209 -1.95 -34.76 -15.38
N VAL A 210 -2.33 -33.67 -14.71
CA VAL A 210 -3.73 -33.30 -14.48
C VAL A 210 -4.32 -32.47 -15.62
N HIS A 211 -3.61 -31.43 -16.07
CA HIS A 211 -4.12 -30.51 -17.07
C HIS A 211 -3.47 -30.78 -18.44
N PRO A 212 -4.25 -31.03 -19.51
CA PRO A 212 -3.71 -31.45 -20.81
C PRO A 212 -2.79 -30.39 -21.45
N LYS A 213 -3.08 -29.10 -21.23
CA LYS A 213 -2.21 -28.00 -21.71
C LYS A 213 -0.94 -27.80 -20.87
N PHE A 214 -0.88 -28.35 -19.66
CA PHE A 214 0.21 -28.15 -18.70
C PHE A 214 0.60 -29.50 -18.06
N PRO A 215 1.12 -30.45 -18.84
CA PRO A 215 1.41 -31.80 -18.36
C PRO A 215 2.45 -31.83 -17.24
N GLU A 216 3.40 -30.90 -17.23
CA GLU A 216 4.44 -30.80 -16.19
C GLU A 216 3.94 -30.20 -14.86
N GLY A 217 2.73 -29.64 -14.84
CA GLY A 217 2.19 -28.94 -13.67
C GLY A 217 2.96 -27.67 -13.30
N GLY A 218 2.86 -27.25 -12.05
CA GLY A 218 3.50 -26.04 -11.52
C GLY A 218 4.78 -26.35 -10.76
N LYS A 219 5.92 -25.80 -11.19
CA LYS A 219 7.23 -26.04 -10.54
C LYS A 219 7.23 -25.67 -9.05
N MET A 220 6.97 -24.39 -8.74
CA MET A 220 7.01 -23.89 -7.36
C MET A 220 5.91 -24.50 -6.49
N SER A 221 4.69 -24.68 -7.00
CA SER A 221 3.60 -25.21 -6.20
C SER A 221 3.77 -26.70 -5.88
N GLN A 222 4.34 -27.49 -6.79
CA GLN A 222 4.72 -28.89 -6.50
C GLN A 222 5.90 -28.97 -5.53
N TYR A 223 6.91 -28.11 -5.67
CA TYR A 223 8.02 -28.00 -4.72
C TYR A 223 7.53 -27.69 -3.30
N LEU A 224 6.68 -26.67 -3.14
CA LEU A 224 6.12 -26.33 -1.82
C LEU A 224 5.29 -27.49 -1.27
N ASN A 225 4.53 -28.18 -2.11
CA ASN A 225 3.76 -29.35 -1.69
C ASN A 225 4.65 -30.50 -1.20
N SER A 226 5.84 -30.69 -1.78
CA SER A 226 6.78 -31.75 -1.39
C SER A 226 7.56 -31.45 -0.11
N LEU A 227 7.57 -30.20 0.36
CA LEU A 227 8.26 -29.82 1.59
C LEU A 227 7.73 -30.58 2.81
N LYS A 228 8.63 -30.95 3.69
CA LYS A 228 8.35 -31.49 5.02
C LYS A 228 8.33 -30.36 6.03
N LEU A 229 7.65 -30.59 7.15
CA LEU A 229 7.71 -29.66 8.28
C LEU A 229 9.16 -29.52 8.74
N GLY A 230 9.59 -28.30 9.00
CA GLY A 230 10.98 -27.99 9.31
C GLY A 230 11.85 -27.56 8.12
N ASP A 231 11.42 -27.81 6.87
CA ASP A 231 12.13 -27.31 5.69
C ASP A 231 12.06 -25.79 5.61
N VAL A 232 13.05 -25.18 4.94
CA VAL A 232 13.17 -23.73 4.80
C VAL A 232 12.96 -23.28 3.36
N VAL A 233 12.35 -22.11 3.19
CA VAL A 233 12.16 -21.45 1.89
C VAL A 233 12.67 -20.03 1.97
N GLU A 234 13.30 -19.55 0.88
CA GLU A 234 13.76 -18.17 0.77
C GLU A 234 12.57 -17.24 0.46
N PHE A 235 12.31 -16.28 1.36
CA PHE A 235 11.37 -15.18 1.19
C PHE A 235 12.13 -13.90 0.85
N ARG A 236 11.59 -13.10 -0.07
CA ARG A 236 12.12 -11.77 -0.40
C ARG A 236 10.99 -10.78 -0.65
N GLY A 237 11.08 -9.59 -0.08
CA GLY A 237 10.06 -8.55 -0.22
C GLY A 237 10.25 -7.46 0.84
N PRO A 238 9.34 -6.48 0.93
CA PRO A 238 8.07 -6.37 0.19
C PRO A 238 8.24 -5.93 -1.27
N SER A 239 7.34 -6.38 -2.16
CA SER A 239 7.33 -6.01 -3.59
C SER A 239 5.92 -5.70 -4.09
N GLY A 240 5.81 -4.83 -5.08
CA GLY A 240 4.54 -4.43 -5.70
C GLY A 240 4.52 -2.94 -6.00
N LEU A 241 3.60 -2.52 -6.87
CA LEU A 241 3.49 -1.12 -7.31
C LEU A 241 2.37 -0.36 -6.58
N LEU A 242 1.46 -1.08 -5.94
CA LEU A 242 0.35 -0.53 -5.17
C LEU A 242 0.63 -0.65 -3.68
N THR A 243 0.27 0.37 -2.91
CA THR A 243 0.20 0.32 -1.44
C THR A 243 -1.12 0.95 -1.01
N TYR A 244 -1.86 0.30 -0.12
CA TYR A 244 -3.01 0.88 0.54
C TYR A 244 -2.59 1.49 1.88
N THR A 245 -2.89 2.77 2.07
CA THR A 245 -2.52 3.51 3.29
C THR A 245 -3.70 3.78 4.22
N GLY A 246 -4.87 3.18 3.94
CA GLY A 246 -6.10 3.36 4.71
C GLY A 246 -7.03 4.45 4.17
N LYS A 247 -8.30 4.39 4.56
CA LYS A 247 -9.33 5.41 4.30
C LYS A 247 -9.47 5.79 2.82
N GLY A 248 -9.46 4.77 1.96
CA GLY A 248 -9.58 4.91 0.51
C GLY A 248 -8.33 5.44 -0.18
N LYS A 249 -7.22 5.64 0.53
CA LYS A 249 -5.97 6.19 -0.01
C LYS A 249 -5.05 5.09 -0.50
N PHE A 250 -4.63 5.23 -1.75
CA PHE A 250 -3.70 4.35 -2.44
C PHE A 250 -2.48 5.15 -2.87
N SER A 251 -1.34 4.47 -2.90
CA SER A 251 -0.11 4.94 -3.49
C SER A 251 0.24 3.98 -4.62
N ILE A 252 0.17 4.45 -5.87
CA ILE A 252 0.31 3.60 -7.06
C ILE A 252 1.49 4.11 -7.88
N GLN A 253 2.45 3.25 -8.14
CA GLN A 253 3.56 3.53 -9.04
C GLN A 253 3.19 3.05 -10.46
N PRO A 254 3.23 3.91 -11.48
CA PRO A 254 3.07 3.48 -12.88
C PRO A 254 4.09 2.40 -13.29
N ASN A 255 5.32 2.50 -12.80
CA ASN A 255 6.39 1.52 -12.97
C ASN A 255 7.36 1.55 -11.78
N LYS A 256 8.29 0.59 -11.71
CA LYS A 256 9.24 0.47 -10.57
C LYS A 256 10.18 1.66 -10.37
N LYS A 257 10.35 2.52 -11.38
CA LYS A 257 11.27 3.66 -11.38
C LYS A 257 10.56 4.99 -11.15
N SER A 258 9.25 5.04 -11.38
CA SER A 258 8.44 6.24 -11.17
C SER A 258 8.13 6.44 -9.69
N PRO A 259 8.06 7.69 -9.22
CA PRO A 259 7.59 7.98 -7.88
C PRO A 259 6.14 7.49 -7.69
N PRO A 260 5.73 7.13 -6.46
CA PRO A 260 4.35 6.73 -6.18
C PRO A 260 3.38 7.89 -6.32
N GLU A 261 2.26 7.66 -7.02
CA GLU A 261 1.18 8.64 -7.17
C GLU A 261 0.07 8.37 -6.13
N PRO A 262 -0.34 9.37 -5.34
CA PRO A 262 -1.48 9.22 -4.44
C PRO A 262 -2.79 9.18 -5.25
N ARG A 263 -3.66 8.23 -4.91
CA ARG A 263 -5.01 8.09 -5.46
C ARG A 263 -5.99 7.89 -4.32
N VAL A 264 -7.20 8.42 -4.46
CA VAL A 264 -8.27 8.25 -3.47
C VAL A 264 -9.48 7.63 -4.16
N ALA A 265 -10.01 6.55 -3.58
CA ALA A 265 -11.18 5.87 -4.09
C ALA A 265 -12.15 5.57 -2.94
N ARG A 266 -13.44 5.90 -3.13
CA ARG A 266 -14.51 5.53 -2.19
C ARG A 266 -15.12 4.16 -2.49
N LYS A 267 -14.99 3.70 -3.73
CA LYS A 267 -15.52 2.42 -4.21
C LYS A 267 -14.43 1.69 -4.96
N LEU A 268 -14.24 0.42 -4.63
CA LEU A 268 -13.24 -0.47 -5.23
C LEU A 268 -13.93 -1.60 -5.96
N GLY A 269 -13.86 -1.57 -7.29
CA GLY A 269 -14.17 -2.74 -8.11
C GLY A 269 -12.96 -3.66 -8.15
N MET A 270 -13.14 -4.91 -7.78
CA MET A 270 -12.11 -5.94 -7.76
C MET A 270 -12.58 -7.13 -8.59
N ILE A 271 -11.70 -7.62 -9.46
CA ILE A 271 -11.96 -8.81 -10.27
C ILE A 271 -10.83 -9.79 -10.00
N ALA A 272 -11.16 -10.98 -9.53
CA ALA A 272 -10.20 -12.02 -9.20
C ALA A 272 -10.56 -13.34 -9.88
N GLY A 273 -9.54 -14.14 -10.19
CA GLY A 273 -9.69 -15.50 -10.70
C GLY A 273 -8.78 -16.47 -9.98
N GLY A 274 -9.31 -17.59 -9.48
CA GLY A 274 -8.54 -18.61 -8.75
C GLY A 274 -7.65 -18.04 -7.63
N THR A 275 -6.35 -18.26 -7.70
CA THR A 275 -5.38 -17.80 -6.68
C THR A 275 -5.20 -16.27 -6.63
N GLY A 276 -5.70 -15.54 -7.64
CA GLY A 276 -5.68 -14.08 -7.69
C GLY A 276 -6.58 -13.39 -6.64
N ILE A 277 -7.28 -14.16 -5.81
CA ILE A 277 -8.08 -13.64 -4.69
C ILE A 277 -7.23 -13.09 -3.54
N THR A 278 -6.02 -13.61 -3.33
CA THR A 278 -5.21 -13.29 -2.14
C THR A 278 -4.83 -11.80 -2.01
N PRO A 279 -4.45 -11.05 -3.07
CA PRO A 279 -4.24 -9.61 -2.95
C PRO A 279 -5.53 -8.83 -2.67
N MET A 280 -6.67 -9.31 -3.18
CA MET A 280 -7.97 -8.67 -2.94
C MET A 280 -8.40 -8.86 -1.49
N LEU A 281 -8.23 -10.08 -0.96
CA LEU A 281 -8.53 -10.40 0.43
C LEU A 281 -7.69 -9.56 1.40
N GLN A 282 -6.40 -9.36 1.09
CA GLN A 282 -5.52 -8.50 1.89
C GLN A 282 -6.07 -7.06 1.99
N LEU A 283 -6.57 -6.50 0.87
CA LEU A 283 -7.19 -5.18 0.84
C LEU A 283 -8.52 -5.15 1.59
N ILE A 284 -9.41 -6.10 1.33
CA ILE A 284 -10.74 -6.18 1.96
C ILE A 284 -10.60 -6.26 3.48
N ARG A 285 -9.73 -7.15 3.98
CA ARG A 285 -9.47 -7.29 5.42
C ARG A 285 -8.93 -6.01 6.04
N ALA A 286 -8.00 -5.34 5.36
CA ALA A 286 -7.45 -4.07 5.85
C ALA A 286 -8.51 -2.96 5.93
N ILE A 287 -9.43 -2.90 4.97
CA ILE A 287 -10.53 -1.93 4.94
C ILE A 287 -11.56 -2.22 6.02
N LEU A 288 -12.07 -3.46 6.08
CA LEU A 288 -13.13 -3.84 7.02
C LEU A 288 -12.70 -3.76 8.48
N LYS A 289 -11.41 -3.84 8.73
CA LYS A 289 -10.83 -3.74 10.06
C LYS A 289 -10.82 -2.31 10.62
N ASP A 290 -10.70 -1.28 9.78
CA ASP A 290 -10.79 0.10 10.21
C ASP A 290 -12.26 0.57 10.10
N PRO A 291 -13.01 0.68 11.21
CA PRO A 291 -14.42 1.10 11.16
C PRO A 291 -14.59 2.54 10.64
N GLU A 292 -13.51 3.34 10.68
CA GLU A 292 -13.48 4.72 10.18
C GLU A 292 -13.13 4.78 8.68
N ASP A 293 -12.93 3.64 8.02
CA ASP A 293 -12.65 3.55 6.60
C ASP A 293 -13.95 3.48 5.79
N PRO A 294 -14.31 4.54 5.04
CA PRO A 294 -15.59 4.60 4.33
C PRO A 294 -15.58 3.82 3.00
N THR A 295 -14.49 3.08 2.71
CA THR A 295 -14.27 2.47 1.40
C THR A 295 -15.19 1.26 1.19
N GLN A 296 -15.90 1.25 0.07
CA GLN A 296 -16.79 0.15 -0.31
C GLN A 296 -16.09 -0.79 -1.29
N CYS A 297 -16.14 -2.09 -1.02
CA CYS A 297 -15.50 -3.13 -1.82
C CYS A 297 -16.54 -3.92 -2.61
N PHE A 298 -16.33 -4.07 -3.92
CA PHE A 298 -17.16 -4.88 -4.81
C PHE A 298 -16.25 -5.91 -5.49
N LEU A 299 -16.36 -7.18 -5.08
CA LEU A 299 -15.53 -8.25 -5.60
C LEU A 299 -16.34 -9.14 -6.54
N LEU A 300 -15.83 -9.30 -7.77
CA LEU A 300 -16.23 -10.35 -8.70
C LEU A 300 -15.18 -11.46 -8.67
N PHE A 301 -15.54 -12.65 -8.18
CA PHE A 301 -14.61 -13.77 -8.04
C PHE A 301 -15.00 -14.95 -8.93
N ALA A 302 -14.15 -15.26 -9.91
CA ALA A 302 -14.36 -16.31 -10.90
C ALA A 302 -13.50 -17.57 -10.60
N ASN A 303 -14.12 -18.75 -10.69
CA ASN A 303 -13.43 -20.03 -10.53
C ASN A 303 -13.96 -21.07 -11.54
N GLN A 304 -13.11 -22.03 -11.93
CA GLN A 304 -13.49 -23.10 -12.89
C GLN A 304 -14.63 -23.97 -12.37
N THR A 305 -14.64 -24.27 -11.07
CA THR A 305 -15.72 -25.00 -10.43
C THR A 305 -16.01 -24.38 -9.08
N GLU A 306 -17.19 -24.64 -8.53
CA GLU A 306 -17.54 -24.20 -7.18
C GLU A 306 -16.58 -24.78 -6.13
N LYS A 307 -16.10 -26.02 -6.32
CA LYS A 307 -15.14 -26.69 -5.44
C LYS A 307 -13.74 -26.07 -5.46
N ASP A 308 -13.46 -25.22 -6.45
CA ASP A 308 -12.19 -24.47 -6.55
C ASP A 308 -12.24 -23.12 -5.83
N ILE A 309 -13.39 -22.68 -5.31
CA ILE A 309 -13.51 -21.43 -4.55
C ILE A 309 -12.64 -21.54 -3.29
N ILE A 310 -11.58 -20.74 -3.27
CA ILE A 310 -10.61 -20.69 -2.18
C ILE A 310 -11.15 -19.75 -1.08
N LEU A 311 -11.06 -20.17 0.19
CA LEU A 311 -11.50 -19.37 1.36
C LEU A 311 -12.99 -18.95 1.28
N ARG A 312 -13.88 -19.87 0.88
CA ARG A 312 -15.32 -19.59 0.77
C ARG A 312 -15.91 -19.06 2.09
N GLU A 313 -15.62 -19.75 3.19
CA GLU A 313 -16.13 -19.37 4.52
C GLU A 313 -15.70 -17.96 4.91
N ASP A 314 -14.41 -17.62 4.74
CA ASP A 314 -13.92 -16.26 4.98
C ASP A 314 -14.64 -15.24 4.08
N LEU A 315 -14.87 -15.56 2.79
CA LEU A 315 -15.55 -14.64 1.86
C LEU A 315 -17.02 -14.43 2.20
N GLU A 316 -17.69 -15.45 2.73
CA GLU A 316 -19.09 -15.37 3.18
C GLU A 316 -19.21 -14.54 4.46
N GLU A 317 -18.29 -14.70 5.41
CA GLU A 317 -18.23 -13.86 6.61
C GLU A 317 -18.04 -12.37 6.25
N LEU A 318 -17.18 -12.09 5.26
CA LEU A 318 -16.93 -10.72 4.79
C LEU A 318 -18.16 -10.07 4.10
N GLN A 319 -19.12 -10.86 3.61
CA GLN A 319 -20.36 -10.34 2.99
C GLN A 319 -21.39 -9.83 4.01
N ILE A 320 -21.26 -10.22 5.29
CA ILE A 320 -22.19 -9.82 6.35
C ILE A 320 -22.01 -8.32 6.71
N GLY A 321 -20.84 -7.75 6.41
CA GLY A 321 -20.53 -6.34 6.67
C GLY A 321 -21.18 -5.37 5.66
N PRO A 322 -21.50 -4.12 6.08
CA PRO A 322 -22.18 -3.14 5.21
C PRO A 322 -21.31 -2.62 4.05
N THR A 323 -19.98 -2.78 4.14
CA THR A 323 -19.00 -2.14 3.27
C THR A 323 -18.39 -3.06 2.21
N ALA A 324 -18.52 -4.39 2.33
CA ALA A 324 -18.00 -5.34 1.35
C ALA A 324 -19.13 -6.16 0.73
N ARG A 325 -19.16 -6.20 -0.61
CA ARG A 325 -20.05 -7.05 -1.39
C ARG A 325 -19.22 -7.97 -2.27
N VAL A 326 -19.47 -9.27 -2.18
CA VAL A 326 -18.75 -10.30 -2.94
C VAL A 326 -19.75 -11.05 -3.79
N LEU A 327 -19.46 -11.17 -5.08
CA LEU A 327 -20.18 -11.99 -6.03
C LEU A 327 -19.24 -13.08 -6.55
N CYS A 328 -19.52 -14.33 -6.18
CA CYS A 328 -18.79 -15.49 -6.67
C CYS A 328 -19.50 -16.08 -7.89
N LEU A 329 -18.79 -16.20 -9.01
CA LEU A 329 -19.30 -16.79 -10.24
C LEU A 329 -18.53 -18.08 -10.58
N PRO A 330 -19.24 -19.20 -10.82
CA PRO A 330 -18.65 -20.32 -11.54
C PRO A 330 -18.50 -19.93 -13.02
N THR A 331 -17.33 -20.22 -13.61
CA THR A 331 -17.06 -20.03 -15.05
C THR A 331 -17.01 -21.36 -15.78
#